data_AF-A0A927LHQ1-F1
#
_entry.id   AF-A0A927LHQ1-F1
#
_cell.length_a   1.000
_cell.length_b   1.000
_cell.length_c   1.000
_cell.angle_alpha   90.00
_cell.angle_beta   90.00
_cell.angle_gamma   90.00
#
_symmetry.space_group_name_H-M   'P 1'
#
loop_
_entity.id
_entity.type
_entity.pdbx_description
1 polymer ?
#
loop_
_entity_poly.entity_id
_entity_poly.type
_entity_poly.pdbx_seq_one_letter_code
_entity_poly.pdbx_strand_id
1 'polypeptide(L)'
;MKITFVIFTLLLISCSSKEKKDKVDKQWNILTEKTMPTKAKLSFEETQDSLRKQLLKSKSNKNLKSSLLQELYIRDLVNQVDNKILFDLNFNLHGFDCGAPDCYSTNISFEIAAKEPIEFPDKINFELLEQGCGIENKNLTNGLFELVEVSTKYVNYYSKKQQSNLVILGEKKKLYYFPNTEPNAIKVKLLDQLFEQYDDKDPNAIVPYQSTTMITNEYETFLVK
;
A
#
# COMPACT_ATOMS: atom_id res chain seq x y z
N MET A 1 -59.18 11.27 8.81
CA MET A 1 -58.05 11.67 7.94
C MET A 1 -56.89 10.74 8.24
N LYS A 2 -56.43 9.99 7.24
CA LYS A 2 -55.31 9.02 7.37
C LYS A 2 -54.00 9.80 7.36
N ILE A 3 -53.15 9.61 8.35
CA ILE A 3 -51.74 10.04 8.29
C ILE A 3 -50.90 8.80 8.59
N THR A 4 -50.28 8.31 7.53
CA THR A 4 -49.33 7.20 7.52
C THR A 4 -48.00 7.74 8.02
N PHE A 5 -47.48 7.22 9.13
CA PHE A 5 -46.09 7.44 9.53
C PHE A 5 -45.23 6.28 9.03
N VAL A 6 -44.33 6.60 8.10
CA VAL A 6 -43.29 5.70 7.60
C VAL A 6 -42.13 5.73 8.59
N ILE A 7 -41.81 4.58 9.17
CA ILE A 7 -40.65 4.40 10.06
C ILE A 7 -39.43 4.10 9.18
N PHE A 8 -38.47 5.03 9.14
CA PHE A 8 -37.14 4.79 8.58
C PHE A 8 -36.27 4.13 9.65
N THR A 9 -35.96 2.85 9.49
CA THR A 9 -34.99 2.12 10.32
C THR A 9 -33.58 2.56 9.95
N LEU A 10 -32.90 3.24 10.88
CA LEU A 10 -31.47 3.47 10.87
C LEU A 10 -30.75 2.15 11.22
N LEU A 11 -29.97 1.63 10.26
CA LEU A 11 -29.02 0.55 10.48
C LEU A 11 -27.84 1.08 11.29
N LEU A 12 -27.78 0.72 12.57
CA LEU A 12 -26.61 0.90 13.42
C LEU A 12 -25.61 -0.23 13.09
N ILE A 13 -24.56 0.09 12.34
CA ILE A 13 -23.38 -0.78 12.25
C ILE A 13 -22.54 -0.50 13.49
N SER A 14 -22.64 -1.43 14.44
CA SER A 14 -21.99 -1.39 15.75
C SER A 14 -20.51 -1.76 15.65
N CYS A 15 -19.64 -0.86 16.15
CA CYS A 15 -18.25 -1.16 16.49
C CYS A 15 -18.22 -2.17 17.66
N SER A 16 -17.67 -3.36 17.42
CA SER A 16 -17.53 -4.38 18.47
C SER A 16 -16.38 -4.03 19.42
N SER A 17 -16.78 -3.63 20.62
CA SER A 17 -15.94 -3.56 21.82
C SER A 17 -15.55 -4.97 22.30
N LYS A 18 -14.31 -5.09 22.80
CA LYS A 18 -13.78 -6.27 23.48
C LYS A 18 -14.59 -6.58 24.74
N GLU A 19 -15.04 -7.82 24.90
CA GLU A 19 -15.29 -8.36 26.23
C GLU A 19 -15.10 -9.89 26.35
N LYS A 20 -14.91 -10.30 27.61
CA LYS A 20 -14.23 -11.49 28.13
C LYS A 20 -15.03 -12.81 28.02
N LYS A 21 -14.27 -13.90 28.07
CA LYS A 21 -14.68 -15.30 28.30
C LYS A 21 -15.48 -15.48 29.60
N ASP A 22 -16.53 -16.30 29.57
CA ASP A 22 -16.57 -17.57 30.33
C ASP A 22 -17.70 -18.53 29.89
N LYS A 23 -17.45 -19.81 30.20
CA LYS A 23 -18.12 -21.07 29.83
C LYS A 23 -19.58 -21.14 30.36
N VAL A 24 -20.51 -21.93 29.82
CA VAL A 24 -20.59 -23.40 29.79
C VAL A 24 -21.85 -23.75 29.00
N ASP A 25 -21.77 -24.58 27.95
CA ASP A 25 -22.93 -25.35 27.49
C ASP A 25 -22.60 -26.84 27.52
N LYS A 26 -23.45 -27.57 28.24
CA LYS A 26 -23.41 -29.02 28.39
C LYS A 26 -24.00 -29.68 27.15
N GLN A 27 -23.13 -30.42 26.46
CA GLN A 27 -23.28 -31.83 26.08
C GLN A 27 -24.58 -32.25 25.36
N TRP A 28 -24.47 -32.72 24.12
CA TRP A 28 -25.12 -33.96 23.62
C TRP A 28 -24.28 -34.52 22.43
N ASN A 29 -23.32 -35.41 22.76
CA ASN A 29 -23.12 -36.76 22.20
C ASN A 29 -23.97 -37.15 20.96
N ILE A 30 -23.55 -37.86 19.90
CA ILE A 30 -22.46 -38.81 19.54
C ILE A 30 -22.57 -38.99 18.00
N LEU A 31 -21.48 -39.13 17.24
CA LEU A 31 -21.18 -40.30 16.39
C LEU A 31 -19.94 -40.05 15.54
N THR A 32 -19.02 -41.01 15.65
CA THR A 32 -17.80 -41.24 14.88
C THR A 32 -17.95 -41.05 13.37
N GLU A 33 -17.24 -40.07 12.83
CA GLU A 33 -16.62 -40.18 11.50
C GLU A 33 -15.11 -40.25 11.70
N LYS A 34 -14.48 -41.26 11.09
CA LYS A 34 -13.02 -41.34 10.97
C LYS A 34 -12.53 -40.05 10.34
N THR A 35 -11.95 -39.18 11.14
CA THR A 35 -11.21 -38.02 10.66
C THR A 35 -9.98 -38.56 9.91
N MET A 36 -10.08 -38.60 8.58
CA MET A 36 -8.92 -38.24 7.76
C MET A 36 -8.34 -36.96 8.35
N PRO A 37 -7.01 -36.76 8.38
CA PRO A 37 -6.44 -35.54 8.93
C PRO A 37 -7.04 -34.38 8.14
N THR A 38 -8.02 -33.72 8.74
CA THR A 38 -8.64 -32.52 8.21
C THR A 38 -7.49 -31.54 8.18
N LYS A 39 -6.94 -31.33 6.98
CA LYS A 39 -5.89 -30.33 6.76
C LYS A 39 -6.43 -29.06 7.40
N ALA A 40 -5.83 -28.64 8.50
CA ALA A 40 -6.34 -27.54 9.31
C ALA A 40 -6.59 -26.37 8.35
N LYS A 41 -7.82 -25.83 8.38
CA LYS A 41 -8.16 -24.67 7.55
C LYS A 41 -7.25 -23.54 8.00
N LEU A 42 -6.38 -23.09 7.08
CA LEU A 42 -5.46 -21.99 7.35
C LEU A 42 -6.26 -20.75 7.75
N SER A 43 -5.68 -19.91 8.62
CA SER A 43 -6.19 -18.57 8.89
C SER A 43 -6.13 -17.71 7.62
N PHE A 44 -6.78 -16.56 7.65
CA PHE A 44 -6.67 -15.60 6.56
C PHE A 44 -5.21 -15.18 6.35
N GLU A 45 -4.50 -14.83 7.42
CA GLU A 45 -3.10 -14.41 7.39
C GLU A 45 -2.18 -15.52 6.87
N GLU A 46 -2.39 -16.76 7.31
CA GLU A 46 -1.64 -17.93 6.82
C GLU A 46 -1.90 -18.19 5.33
N THR A 47 -3.14 -17.98 4.88
CA THR A 47 -3.51 -18.10 3.47
C THR A 47 -2.80 -17.02 2.64
N GLN A 48 -2.85 -15.75 3.09
CA GLN A 48 -2.22 -14.64 2.40
C GLN A 48 -0.69 -14.75 2.38
N ASP A 49 -0.05 -15.19 3.45
CA ASP A 49 1.39 -15.46 3.48
C ASP A 49 1.78 -16.60 2.52
N SER A 50 0.97 -17.66 2.44
CA SER A 50 1.17 -18.74 1.48
C SER A 50 1.09 -18.24 0.03
N LEU A 51 0.08 -17.43 -0.29
CA LEU A 51 -0.09 -16.84 -1.62
C LEU A 51 1.05 -15.89 -1.99
N ARG A 52 1.45 -15.01 -1.06
CA ARG A 52 2.60 -14.13 -1.23
C ARG A 52 3.86 -14.91 -1.57
N LYS A 53 4.13 -16.02 -0.86
CA LYS A 53 5.28 -16.90 -1.14
C LYS A 53 5.20 -17.53 -2.53
N GLN A 54 4.01 -17.95 -2.96
CA GLN A 54 3.80 -18.50 -4.30
C GLN A 54 4.03 -17.46 -5.40
N LEU A 55 3.50 -16.25 -5.23
CA LEU A 55 3.75 -15.12 -6.13
C LEU A 55 5.24 -14.77 -6.19
N LEU A 56 5.90 -14.66 -5.04
CA LEU A 56 7.34 -14.41 -5.02
C LEU A 56 8.13 -15.52 -5.73
N LYS A 57 7.70 -16.78 -5.61
CA LYS A 57 8.32 -17.91 -6.29
C LYS A 57 8.12 -17.86 -7.81
N SER A 58 6.98 -17.39 -8.31
CA SER A 58 6.70 -17.29 -9.75
C SER A 58 7.53 -16.21 -10.44
N LYS A 59 7.93 -15.16 -9.71
CA LYS A 59 8.82 -14.11 -10.24
C LYS A 59 10.23 -14.66 -10.55
N SER A 60 10.78 -14.27 -11.71
CA SER A 60 12.06 -14.79 -12.25
C SER A 60 13.30 -14.02 -11.76
N ASN A 61 13.23 -12.69 -11.73
CA ASN A 61 14.34 -11.82 -11.33
C ASN A 61 14.75 -12.02 -9.86
N LYS A 62 15.92 -12.62 -9.62
CA LYS A 62 16.43 -12.92 -8.27
C LYS A 62 16.81 -11.65 -7.50
N ASN A 63 17.42 -10.68 -8.16
CA ASN A 63 17.88 -9.44 -7.55
C ASN A 63 16.71 -8.63 -6.97
N LEU A 64 15.63 -8.45 -7.74
CA LEU A 64 14.40 -7.80 -7.26
C LEU A 64 13.79 -8.58 -6.08
N LYS A 65 13.75 -9.91 -6.15
CA LYS A 65 13.24 -10.78 -5.07
C LYS A 65 13.99 -10.64 -3.76
N SER A 66 15.30 -10.36 -3.79
CA SER A 66 16.11 -10.21 -2.57
C SER A 66 16.29 -8.77 -2.12
N SER A 67 15.71 -7.80 -2.84
CA SER A 67 15.90 -6.37 -2.59
C SER A 67 14.76 -5.73 -1.79
N LEU A 68 14.92 -4.45 -1.45
CA LEU A 68 13.84 -3.64 -0.86
C LEU A 68 12.64 -3.47 -1.80
N LEU A 69 12.79 -3.76 -3.11
CA LEU A 69 11.72 -3.69 -4.11
C LEU A 69 10.88 -4.98 -4.18
N GLN A 70 11.16 -6.00 -3.34
CA GLN A 70 10.49 -7.30 -3.37
C GLN A 70 8.96 -7.19 -3.42
N GLU A 71 8.37 -6.37 -2.55
CA GLU A 71 6.92 -6.23 -2.46
C GLU A 71 6.33 -5.48 -3.67
N LEU A 72 7.01 -4.44 -4.16
CA LEU A 72 6.62 -3.74 -5.39
C LEU A 72 6.68 -4.68 -6.60
N TYR A 73 7.67 -5.56 -6.66
CA TYR A 73 7.82 -6.54 -7.72
C TYR A 73 6.75 -7.65 -7.67
N ILE A 74 6.40 -8.14 -6.47
CA ILE A 74 5.28 -9.07 -6.30
C ILE A 74 3.99 -8.47 -6.87
N ARG A 75 3.79 -7.16 -6.68
CA ARG A 75 2.58 -6.41 -7.05
C ARG A 75 2.64 -5.74 -8.43
N ASP A 76 3.67 -6.04 -9.23
CA ASP A 76 3.86 -5.51 -10.59
C ASP A 76 4.00 -3.98 -10.69
N LEU A 77 4.40 -3.32 -9.60
CA LEU A 77 4.73 -1.89 -9.58
C LEU A 77 6.18 -1.61 -9.98
N VAL A 78 7.00 -2.66 -9.97
CA VAL A 78 8.38 -2.64 -10.44
C VAL A 78 8.63 -3.87 -11.28
N ASN A 79 9.28 -3.71 -12.43
CA ASN A 79 9.72 -4.81 -13.28
C ASN A 79 11.10 -4.50 -13.88
N GLN A 80 11.83 -5.53 -14.31
CA GLN A 80 13.06 -5.33 -15.08
C GLN A 80 12.78 -5.61 -16.55
N VAL A 81 13.16 -4.67 -17.42
CA VAL A 81 13.19 -4.82 -18.88
C VAL A 81 14.61 -4.51 -19.34
N ASP A 82 15.24 -5.48 -19.99
CA ASP A 82 16.66 -5.43 -20.37
C ASP A 82 17.55 -5.02 -19.17
N ASN A 83 18.29 -3.93 -19.32
CA ASN A 83 19.22 -3.39 -18.32
C ASN A 83 18.60 -2.28 -17.46
N LYS A 84 17.26 -2.21 -17.37
CA LYS A 84 16.55 -1.18 -16.62
C LYS A 84 15.51 -1.77 -15.68
N ILE A 85 15.41 -1.20 -14.50
CA ILE A 85 14.32 -1.44 -13.56
C ILE A 85 13.32 -0.30 -13.74
N LEU A 86 12.12 -0.65 -14.21
CA LEU A 86 11.02 0.27 -14.45
C LEU A 86 10.13 0.33 -13.20
N PHE A 87 9.74 1.54 -12.83
CA PHE A 87 8.81 1.84 -11.75
C PHE A 87 7.55 2.44 -12.36
N ASP A 88 6.39 1.89 -11.99
CA ASP A 88 5.08 2.46 -12.28
C ASP A 88 4.27 2.44 -10.99
N LEU A 89 4.25 3.59 -10.32
CA LEU A 89 3.78 3.72 -8.95
C LEU A 89 2.45 4.49 -8.94
N ASN A 90 1.36 3.81 -8.61
CA ASN A 90 0.04 4.43 -8.54
C ASN A 90 -0.30 4.86 -7.10
N PHE A 91 -0.72 6.11 -6.94
CA PHE A 91 -1.19 6.68 -5.68
C PHE A 91 -2.64 7.16 -5.86
N ASN A 92 -3.57 6.43 -5.27
CA ASN A 92 -5.01 6.58 -5.47
C ASN A 92 -5.76 6.61 -4.13
N LEU A 93 -5.07 6.93 -3.05
CA LEU A 93 -5.61 7.17 -1.71
C LEU A 93 -4.94 8.44 -1.17
N HIS A 94 -5.68 9.53 -1.02
CA HIS A 94 -5.14 10.87 -0.74
C HIS A 94 -5.25 11.18 0.75
N GLY A 95 -4.75 10.23 1.54
CA GLY A 95 -4.59 10.30 2.98
C GLY A 95 -4.75 8.95 3.65
N PHE A 96 -4.90 8.95 4.97
CA PHE A 96 -5.13 7.72 5.76
C PHE A 96 -6.56 7.21 5.60
N ASP A 97 -7.09 7.25 4.39
CA ASP A 97 -8.37 6.62 4.09
C ASP A 97 -8.17 5.10 4.06
N CYS A 98 -8.96 4.39 4.87
CA CYS A 98 -9.06 2.93 4.85
C CYS A 98 -10.12 2.44 3.84
N GLY A 99 -10.59 3.34 2.97
CA GLY A 99 -11.65 3.14 2.00
C GLY A 99 -11.22 2.70 0.61
N ALA A 100 -12.14 2.90 -0.33
CA ALA A 100 -11.97 2.61 -1.74
C ALA A 100 -11.00 3.61 -2.39
N PRO A 101 -10.35 3.25 -3.52
CA PRO A 101 -9.60 4.20 -4.32
C PRO A 101 -10.37 5.50 -4.54
N ASP A 102 -9.70 6.62 -4.32
CA ASP A 102 -10.20 7.91 -4.73
C ASP A 102 -10.39 7.93 -6.25
N CYS A 103 -11.37 8.72 -6.69
CA CYS A 103 -11.55 8.93 -8.12
C CYS A 103 -10.51 9.89 -8.72
N TYR A 104 -9.62 10.46 -7.90
CA TYR A 104 -8.40 11.16 -8.28
C TYR A 104 -7.20 10.24 -8.07
N SER A 105 -6.19 10.32 -8.95
CA SER A 105 -4.99 9.49 -8.88
C SER A 105 -3.75 10.26 -9.34
N THR A 106 -2.64 9.99 -8.66
CA THR A 106 -1.30 10.43 -9.03
C THR A 106 -0.47 9.20 -9.39
N ASN A 107 0.01 9.11 -10.62
CA ASN A 107 0.90 8.03 -11.06
C ASN A 107 2.30 8.57 -11.29
N ILE A 108 3.31 7.90 -10.76
CA ILE A 108 4.72 8.29 -10.89
C ILE A 108 5.47 7.16 -11.58
N SER A 109 6.10 7.47 -12.70
CA SER A 109 6.86 6.50 -13.49
C SER A 109 8.30 6.97 -13.69
N PHE A 110 9.25 6.06 -13.53
CA PHE A 110 10.67 6.31 -13.78
C PHE A 110 11.43 5.00 -13.98
N GLU A 111 12.71 5.11 -14.33
CA GLU A 111 13.60 3.97 -14.53
C GLU A 111 14.96 4.21 -13.87
N ILE A 112 15.58 3.12 -13.42
CA ILE A 112 16.97 3.10 -12.95
C ILE A 112 17.74 1.98 -13.66
N ALA A 113 19.07 2.07 -13.68
CA ALA A 113 19.90 1.00 -14.22
C ALA A 113 19.74 -0.29 -13.39
N ALA A 114 19.57 -1.42 -14.07
CA ALA A 114 19.59 -2.72 -13.42
C ALA A 114 21.03 -3.08 -13.04
N LYS A 115 21.31 -3.06 -11.73
CA LYS A 115 22.59 -3.48 -11.14
C LYS A 115 22.36 -4.55 -10.08
N GLU A 116 23.35 -5.41 -9.86
CA GLU A 116 23.35 -6.43 -8.81
C GLU A 116 24.53 -6.15 -7.85
N PRO A 117 24.31 -5.64 -6.62
CA PRO A 117 23.02 -5.32 -6.01
C PRO A 117 22.35 -4.08 -6.62
N ILE A 118 21.05 -3.90 -6.37
CA ILE A 118 20.31 -2.72 -6.82
C ILE A 118 20.91 -1.46 -6.18
N GLU A 119 21.23 -0.50 -7.03
CA GLU A 119 21.72 0.82 -6.61
C GLU A 119 20.71 1.90 -6.99
N PHE A 120 20.33 2.69 -6.00
CA PHE A 120 19.46 3.85 -6.18
C PHE A 120 20.33 5.06 -6.55
N PRO A 121 20.14 5.65 -7.75
CA PRO A 121 20.95 6.78 -8.18
C PRO A 121 20.60 8.06 -7.39
N ASP A 122 21.56 8.96 -7.26
CA ASP A 122 21.37 10.25 -6.57
C ASP A 122 20.28 11.13 -7.22
N LYS A 123 20.04 10.92 -8.52
CA LYS A 123 19.10 11.70 -9.32
C LYS A 123 18.30 10.80 -10.25
N ILE A 124 16.98 11.03 -10.31
CA ILE A 124 16.04 10.29 -11.16
C ILE A 124 15.11 11.27 -11.85
N ASN A 125 15.09 11.26 -13.17
CA ASN A 125 13.99 11.90 -13.91
C ASN A 125 12.75 11.04 -13.79
N PHE A 126 11.61 11.67 -13.52
CA PHE A 126 10.33 10.98 -13.43
C PHE A 126 9.25 11.71 -14.22
N GLU A 127 8.26 10.93 -14.64
CA GLU A 127 6.99 11.42 -15.16
C GLU A 127 5.94 11.28 -14.04
N LEU A 128 5.12 12.32 -13.88
CA LEU A 128 4.00 12.34 -12.94
C LEU A 128 2.73 12.67 -13.71
N LEU A 129 1.77 11.75 -13.64
CA LEU A 129 0.47 11.86 -14.28
C LEU A 129 -0.61 12.00 -13.20
N GLU A 130 -1.31 13.12 -13.21
CA GLU A 130 -2.52 13.31 -12.40
C GLU A 130 -3.74 13.15 -13.31
N GLN A 131 -4.71 12.35 -12.86
CA GLN A 131 -5.97 12.11 -13.57
C GLN A 131 -7.09 11.75 -12.60
N GLY A 132 -8.33 12.01 -13.00
CA GLY A 132 -9.50 11.62 -12.22
C GLY A 132 -10.61 12.67 -12.14
N CYS A 133 -11.47 12.56 -11.13
CA CYS A 133 -12.52 13.54 -10.87
C CYS A 133 -11.95 14.95 -10.70
N GLY A 134 -12.59 15.94 -11.30
CA GLY A 134 -12.18 17.34 -11.19
C GLY A 134 -10.95 17.71 -12.02
N ILE A 135 -10.33 16.76 -12.72
CA ILE A 135 -9.29 17.02 -13.71
C ILE A 135 -9.91 16.95 -15.11
N GLU A 136 -10.01 18.11 -15.77
CA GLU A 136 -10.56 18.18 -17.13
C GLU A 136 -9.64 17.53 -18.17
N ASN A 137 -8.32 17.63 -17.98
CA ASN A 137 -7.31 17.07 -18.88
C ASN A 137 -6.21 16.39 -18.07
N LYS A 138 -5.82 15.17 -18.46
CA LYS A 138 -4.66 14.45 -17.89
C LYS A 138 -3.46 15.39 -17.79
N ASN A 139 -2.98 15.60 -16.56
CA ASN A 139 -1.85 16.49 -16.32
C ASN A 139 -0.58 15.66 -16.24
N LEU A 140 0.20 15.67 -17.32
CA LEU A 140 1.51 15.01 -17.38
C LEU A 140 2.60 16.04 -17.10
N THR A 141 3.38 15.82 -16.05
CA THR A 141 4.48 16.67 -15.65
C THR A 141 5.77 15.89 -15.51
N ASN A 142 6.88 16.53 -15.85
CA ASN A 142 8.22 15.97 -15.67
C ASN A 142 8.89 16.60 -14.44
N GLY A 143 9.61 15.77 -13.70
CA GLY A 143 10.32 16.18 -12.49
C GLY A 143 11.68 15.50 -12.33
N LEU A 144 12.39 15.93 -11.30
CA LEU A 144 13.67 15.39 -10.89
C LEU A 144 13.61 15.07 -9.41
N PHE A 145 13.76 13.80 -9.08
CA PHE A 145 13.99 13.36 -7.72
C PHE A 145 15.49 13.42 -7.40
N GLU A 146 15.83 13.98 -6.24
CA GLU A 146 17.15 13.95 -5.64
C GLU A 146 17.12 13.06 -4.39
N LEU A 147 18.09 12.16 -4.24
CA LEU A 147 18.15 11.20 -3.14
C LEU A 147 18.38 11.93 -1.81
N VAL A 148 17.56 11.61 -0.80
CA VAL A 148 17.64 12.19 0.54
C VAL A 148 18.15 11.18 1.56
N GLU A 149 17.57 9.98 1.58
CA GLU A 149 17.97 8.91 2.49
C GLU A 149 17.89 7.56 1.77
N VAL A 150 18.89 6.70 1.97
CA VAL A 150 18.90 5.33 1.45
C VAL A 150 19.43 4.37 2.49
N SER A 151 18.83 3.19 2.55
CA SER A 151 19.34 2.05 3.31
C SER A 151 18.91 0.74 2.63
N THR A 152 19.30 -0.39 3.21
CA THR A 152 18.79 -1.70 2.77
C THR A 152 17.28 -1.88 2.99
N LYS A 153 16.64 -1.01 3.79
CA LYS A 153 15.22 -1.13 4.17
C LYS A 153 14.32 -0.09 3.52
N TYR A 154 14.88 1.01 3.02
CA TYR A 154 14.10 2.12 2.50
C TYR A 154 14.89 2.99 1.53
N VAL A 155 14.15 3.77 0.74
CA VAL A 155 14.66 4.91 -0.01
C VAL A 155 13.70 6.09 0.10
N ASN A 156 14.25 7.30 0.21
CA ASN A 156 13.53 8.56 0.29
C ASN A 156 14.14 9.53 -0.73
N TYR A 157 13.34 9.96 -1.68
CA TYR A 157 13.68 10.97 -2.68
C TYR A 157 12.89 12.25 -2.42
N TYR A 158 13.44 13.40 -2.82
CA TYR A 158 12.76 14.69 -2.80
C TYR A 158 12.85 15.37 -4.16
N SER A 159 11.73 15.91 -4.65
CA SER A 159 11.71 16.81 -5.79
C SER A 159 11.52 18.24 -5.32
N LYS A 160 12.48 19.11 -5.62
CA LYS A 160 12.40 20.55 -5.32
C LYS A 160 11.31 21.25 -6.11
N LYS A 161 11.16 20.89 -7.39
CA LYS A 161 10.19 21.55 -8.29
C LYS A 161 8.75 21.20 -7.93
N GLN A 162 8.52 19.92 -7.59
CA GLN A 162 7.20 19.43 -7.19
C GLN A 162 6.93 19.60 -5.69
N GLN A 163 7.94 20.03 -4.91
CA GLN A 163 7.89 20.12 -3.44
C GLN A 163 7.33 18.83 -2.85
N SER A 164 7.94 17.69 -3.15
CA SER A 164 7.38 16.40 -2.77
C SER A 164 8.41 15.33 -2.45
N ASN A 165 8.03 14.41 -1.57
CA ASN A 165 8.85 13.24 -1.23
C ASN A 165 8.24 11.94 -1.77
N LEU A 166 9.07 11.07 -2.34
CA LEU A 166 8.74 9.68 -2.62
C LEU A 166 9.48 8.79 -1.61
N VAL A 167 8.74 8.00 -0.84
CA VAL A 167 9.29 7.09 0.16
C VAL A 167 8.86 5.65 -0.12
N ILE A 168 9.83 4.76 -0.27
CA ILE A 168 9.63 3.32 -0.47
C ILE A 168 10.16 2.58 0.76
N LEU A 169 9.34 1.76 1.41
CA LEU A 169 9.71 0.96 2.58
C LEU A 169 9.58 -0.54 2.27
N GLY A 170 10.71 -1.27 2.28
CA GLY A 170 10.73 -2.67 1.84
C GLY A 170 9.99 -3.66 2.75
N GLU A 171 9.91 -3.39 4.06
CA GLU A 171 9.40 -4.37 5.05
C GLU A 171 7.91 -4.18 5.41
N LYS A 172 7.27 -3.05 5.07
CA LYS A 172 5.97 -2.68 5.66
C LYS A 172 4.78 -2.67 4.68
N LYS A 173 4.90 -3.19 3.45
CA LYS A 173 3.92 -2.95 2.35
C LYS A 173 3.59 -1.45 2.17
N LYS A 174 4.57 -0.58 2.42
CA LYS A 174 4.37 0.87 2.50
C LYS A 174 5.09 1.56 1.35
N LEU A 175 4.32 2.35 0.63
CA LEU A 175 4.75 3.24 -0.44
C LEU A 175 4.01 4.57 -0.23
N TYR A 176 4.75 5.65 -0.11
CA TYR A 176 4.21 6.97 0.21
C TYR A 176 4.71 8.01 -0.76
N TYR A 177 3.81 8.87 -1.20
CA TYR A 177 4.14 10.11 -1.90
C TYR A 177 3.60 11.28 -1.11
N PHE A 178 4.46 12.13 -0.57
CA PHE A 178 4.06 13.31 0.20
C PHE A 178 4.12 14.53 -0.71
N PRO A 179 2.98 15.08 -1.16
CA PRO A 179 2.94 16.34 -1.90
C PRO A 179 3.13 17.54 -0.96
N ASN A 180 3.46 18.70 -1.52
CA ASN A 180 3.49 19.99 -0.81
C ASN A 180 4.36 19.99 0.46
N THR A 181 5.49 19.28 0.43
CA THR A 181 6.44 19.22 1.54
C THR A 181 7.66 20.11 1.32
N GLU A 182 8.08 20.74 2.41
CA GLU A 182 9.35 21.45 2.46
C GLU A 182 10.55 20.49 2.39
N PRO A 183 11.70 20.93 1.87
CA PRO A 183 12.91 20.12 1.87
C PRO A 183 13.25 19.62 3.28
N ASN A 184 13.57 18.33 3.40
CA ASN A 184 13.88 17.64 4.67
C ASN A 184 12.73 17.51 5.68
N ALA A 185 11.49 17.91 5.36
CA ALA A 185 10.34 17.71 6.24
C ALA A 185 10.03 16.22 6.47
N ILE A 186 10.23 15.38 5.45
CA ILE A 186 10.03 13.94 5.55
C ILE A 186 11.36 13.23 5.84
N LYS A 187 11.42 12.54 6.99
CA LYS A 187 12.50 11.64 7.37
C LYS A 187 11.95 10.28 7.74
N VAL A 188 12.51 9.21 7.18
CA VAL A 188 11.97 7.85 7.35
C VAL A 188 11.88 7.44 8.82
N LYS A 189 12.87 7.79 9.63
CA LYS A 189 12.90 7.49 11.07
C LYS A 189 11.81 8.20 11.89
N LEU A 190 11.21 9.26 11.35
CA LEU A 190 10.18 10.06 12.02
C LEU A 190 8.77 9.75 11.50
N LEU A 191 8.61 8.85 10.53
CA LEU A 191 7.30 8.55 9.95
C LEU A 191 6.30 8.00 10.97
N ASP A 192 6.74 7.11 11.87
CA ASP A 192 5.83 6.55 12.88
C ASP A 192 5.33 7.67 13.82
N GLN A 193 6.19 8.62 14.21
CA GLN A 193 5.79 9.81 14.99
C GLN A 193 4.88 10.76 14.20
N LEU A 194 5.17 10.98 12.92
CA LEU A 194 4.36 11.80 12.03
C LEU A 194 2.91 11.28 11.97
N PHE A 195 2.75 9.96 11.90
CA PHE A 195 1.44 9.32 11.84
C PHE A 195 0.73 9.28 13.18
N GLU A 196 1.46 9.11 14.29
CA GLU A 196 0.90 9.18 15.65
C GLU A 196 0.38 10.58 16.01
N GLN A 197 0.97 11.62 15.43
CA GLN A 197 0.61 13.03 15.66
C GLN A 197 -0.39 13.58 14.64
N TYR A 198 -0.82 12.76 13.68
CA TYR A 198 -1.77 13.19 12.66
C TYR A 198 -3.11 13.61 13.27
N ASP A 199 -3.57 14.80 12.91
CA ASP A 199 -4.89 15.34 13.25
C ASP A 199 -5.61 15.72 11.94
N ASP A 200 -6.75 15.09 11.67
CA ASP A 200 -7.56 15.34 10.46
C ASP A 200 -8.17 16.75 10.43
N LYS A 201 -8.14 17.47 11.55
CA LYS A 201 -8.61 18.84 11.67
C LYS A 201 -7.52 19.88 11.49
N ASP A 202 -6.25 19.49 11.48
CA ASP A 202 -5.16 20.41 11.20
C ASP A 202 -5.03 20.62 9.68
N PRO A 203 -5.32 21.83 9.15
CA PRO A 203 -5.17 22.11 7.72
C PRO A 203 -3.72 22.04 7.23
N ASN A 204 -2.75 22.02 8.14
CA ASN A 204 -1.33 21.89 7.83
C ASN A 204 -0.80 20.47 8.07
N ALA A 205 -1.68 19.51 8.38
CA ALA A 205 -1.27 18.13 8.55
C ALA A 205 -0.59 17.60 7.29
N ILE A 206 0.59 17.02 7.46
CA ILE A 206 1.32 16.40 6.36
C ILE A 206 0.76 15.00 6.16
N VAL A 207 0.17 14.78 4.99
CA VAL A 207 -0.54 13.55 4.66
C VAL A 207 0.03 12.94 3.38
N PRO A 208 0.45 11.67 3.40
CA PRO A 208 0.92 11.00 2.20
C PRO A 208 -0.24 10.54 1.33
N TYR A 209 -0.04 10.56 0.02
CA TYR A 209 -0.78 9.73 -0.89
C TYR A 209 -0.25 8.29 -0.78
N GLN A 210 -1.18 7.33 -0.82
CA GLN A 210 -0.92 5.91 -0.69
C GLN A 210 -1.39 5.15 -1.94
N SER A 211 -0.82 3.96 -2.13
CA SER A 211 -1.21 3.05 -3.21
C SER A 211 -2.18 2.00 -2.69
N THR A 212 -3.40 1.93 -3.23
CA THR A 212 -4.32 0.82 -2.96
C THR A 212 -3.64 -0.51 -3.26
N THR A 213 -2.91 -0.59 -4.38
CA THR A 213 -2.15 -1.77 -4.80
C THR A 213 -1.24 -2.26 -3.68
N MET A 214 -0.59 -1.36 -2.93
CA MET A 214 0.32 -1.73 -1.84
C MET A 214 -0.40 -2.13 -0.55
N ILE A 215 -1.54 -1.51 -0.23
CA ILE A 215 -2.26 -1.79 1.02
C ILE A 215 -3.23 -2.98 0.93
N THR A 216 -3.58 -3.45 -0.28
CA THR A 216 -4.41 -4.66 -0.48
C THR A 216 -3.80 -5.89 0.20
N ASN A 217 -4.59 -6.58 1.01
CA ASN A 217 -4.14 -7.75 1.77
C ASN A 217 -4.40 -9.06 1.04
N GLU A 218 -5.36 -9.07 0.13
CA GLU A 218 -5.81 -10.19 -0.69
C GLU A 218 -4.85 -10.39 -1.87
N TYR A 219 -3.82 -11.21 -1.67
CA TYR A 219 -2.83 -11.53 -2.69
C TYR A 219 -3.40 -12.31 -3.88
N GLU A 220 -4.61 -12.87 -3.75
CA GLU A 220 -5.36 -13.46 -4.87
C GLU A 220 -5.50 -12.46 -6.03
N THR A 221 -5.58 -11.16 -5.74
CA THR A 221 -5.69 -10.08 -6.74
C THR A 221 -4.47 -9.96 -7.65
N PHE A 222 -3.34 -10.58 -7.29
CA PHE A 222 -2.09 -10.54 -8.06
C PHE A 222 -1.77 -11.88 -8.75
N LEU A 223 -2.64 -12.89 -8.65
CA LEU A 223 -2.42 -14.20 -9.28
C LEU A 223 -2.74 -14.21 -10.79
N VAL A 224 -3.48 -13.22 -11.28
CA VAL A 224 -3.98 -13.17 -12.66
C VAL A 224 -3.72 -11.79 -13.24
N LYS A 225 -2.54 -11.62 -13.86
CA LYS A 225 -2.22 -10.52 -14.77
C LYS A 225 -1.32 -11.04 -15.88
#